data_AF-A0A0F9KFE4-F1
#
_entry.id   AF-A0A0F9KFE4-F1
#
_cell.length_a   1.000
_cell.length_b   1.000
_cell.length_c   1.000
_cell.angle_alpha   90.00
_cell.angle_beta   90.00
_cell.angle_gamma   90.00
#
_symmetry.space_group_name_H-M   'P 1'
#
loop_
_entity.id
_entity.type
_entity.pdbx_description
1 polymer ?
#
loop_
_entity_poly.entity_id
_entity_poly.type
_entity_poly.pdbx_seq_one_letter_code
_entity_poly.pdbx_strand_id
1 'polypeptide(L)'
;MKVLYIDQEMTSGMIAMKIGCSRRTVSRRLKEFDIPMMRKPEVTQDELIELYTHQRLSCKEIAERTGYRSWTIGRRLKKYKIPTRGHS
;
A
#
# COMPACT_ATOMS: atom_id res chain seq x y z
N MET A 1 28.54 -7.82 2.54
CA MET A 1 27.64 -6.64 2.51
C MET A 1 26.17 -7.09 2.44
N LYS A 2 25.57 -7.48 3.58
CA LYS A 2 24.21 -8.08 3.60
C LYS A 2 23.24 -7.43 4.61
N VAL A 3 23.61 -6.30 5.23
CA VAL A 3 22.98 -5.82 6.48
C VAL A 3 22.46 -4.37 6.38
N LEU A 4 21.81 -3.99 5.29
CA LEU A 4 21.23 -2.63 5.18
C LEU A 4 19.76 -2.60 4.76
N TYR A 5 19.13 -3.75 4.48
CA TYR A 5 17.84 -3.81 3.77
C TYR A 5 16.61 -4.11 4.64
N ILE A 6 16.79 -4.38 5.94
CA ILE A 6 15.69 -4.79 6.83
C ILE A 6 15.19 -3.62 7.70
N ASP A 7 15.99 -2.56 7.85
CA ASP A 7 15.74 -1.51 8.85
C ASP A 7 15.09 -0.23 8.29
N GLN A 8 15.02 -0.11 6.97
CA GLN A 8 14.31 0.99 6.32
C GLN A 8 13.11 0.37 5.61
N GLU A 9 11.89 0.83 5.93
CA GLU A 9 10.58 0.43 5.36
C GLU A 9 10.47 0.73 3.84
N MET A 10 11.52 0.46 3.08
CA MET A 10 11.68 0.82 1.69
C MET A 10 10.94 -0.19 0.83
N THR A 11 9.87 0.30 0.20
CA THR A 11 9.13 -0.49 -0.77
C THR A 11 10.03 -0.88 -1.96
N SER A 12 9.69 -1.98 -2.64
CA SER A 12 10.39 -2.47 -3.85
C SER A 12 10.54 -1.42 -4.97
N GLY A 13 9.70 -0.38 -4.99
CA GLY A 13 9.83 0.75 -5.90
C GLY A 13 10.99 1.69 -5.56
N MET A 14 11.25 1.94 -4.28
CA MET A 14 12.38 2.75 -3.83
C MET A 14 13.71 2.01 -4.05
N ILE A 15 13.71 0.69 -3.84
CA ILE A 15 14.86 -0.18 -4.13
C ILE A 15 15.18 -0.16 -5.63
N ALA A 16 14.17 -0.24 -6.50
CA ALA A 16 14.34 -0.15 -7.94
C ALA A 16 14.96 1.18 -8.38
N MET A 17 14.53 2.29 -7.78
CA MET A 17 15.07 3.62 -8.07
C MET A 17 16.52 3.78 -7.59
N LYS A 18 16.85 3.23 -6.41
CA LYS A 18 18.19 3.34 -5.81
C LYS A 18 19.23 2.42 -6.46
N ILE A 19 18.80 1.26 -6.99
CA ILE A 19 19.66 0.30 -7.69
C ILE A 19 19.67 0.56 -9.22
N GLY A 20 18.85 1.50 -9.72
CA GLY A 20 18.73 1.78 -11.16
C GLY A 20 18.24 0.58 -11.98
N CYS A 21 17.50 -0.33 -11.33
CA CYS A 21 17.05 -1.58 -11.94
C CYS A 21 15.55 -1.59 -12.14
N SER A 22 15.08 -2.30 -13.17
CA SER A 22 13.64 -2.46 -13.40
C SER A 22 12.96 -3.12 -12.20
N ARG A 23 11.70 -2.73 -11.93
CA ARG A 23 10.87 -3.30 -10.86
C ARG A 23 10.81 -4.84 -10.94
N ARG A 24 10.84 -5.40 -12.15
CA ARG A 24 10.87 -6.84 -12.42
C ARG A 24 12.17 -7.49 -11.94
N THR A 25 13.31 -6.84 -12.18
CA THR A 25 14.63 -7.30 -11.75
C THR A 25 14.73 -7.29 -10.23
N VAL A 26 14.18 -6.27 -9.57
CA VAL A 26 14.13 -6.19 -8.11
C VAL A 26 13.25 -7.30 -7.54
N SER A 27 12.05 -7.53 -8.09
CA SER A 27 11.18 -8.64 -7.64
C SER A 27 11.84 -10.01 -7.79
N ARG A 28 12.57 -10.23 -8.90
CA ARG A 28 13.29 -11.49 -9.13
C ARG A 28 14.41 -11.70 -8.10
N ARG A 29 15.24 -10.68 -7.89
CA ARG A 29 16.33 -10.74 -6.91
C ARG A 29 15.81 -10.90 -5.49
N LEU A 30 14.76 -10.18 -5.10
CA LEU A 30 14.14 -10.35 -3.77
C LEU A 30 13.66 -11.79 -3.54
N LYS A 31 13.11 -12.44 -4.58
CA LYS A 31 12.74 -13.86 -4.53
C LYS A 31 13.95 -14.80 -4.49
N GLU A 32 15.01 -14.50 -5.24
CA GLU A 32 16.27 -15.28 -5.22
C GLU A 32 16.99 -15.20 -3.87
N PHE A 33 16.83 -14.11 -3.12
CA PHE A 33 17.45 -13.92 -1.80
C PHE A 33 16.53 -14.30 -0.63
N ASP A 34 15.36 -14.89 -0.88
CA ASP A 34 14.34 -15.23 0.13
C ASP A 34 13.97 -14.03 1.04
N ILE A 35 14.08 -12.81 0.50
CA ILE A 35 13.74 -11.60 1.23
C ILE A 35 12.22 -11.43 1.11
N PRO A 36 11.46 -11.52 2.22
CA PRO A 36 10.03 -11.34 2.17
C PRO A 36 9.74 -9.94 1.63
N MET A 37 9.04 -9.90 0.50
CA MET A 37 8.56 -8.64 -0.04
C MET A 37 7.62 -8.05 1.00
N MET A 38 7.93 -6.86 1.52
CA MET A 38 6.97 -6.09 2.30
C MET A 38 5.77 -5.80 1.39
N ARG A 39 4.76 -6.66 1.50
CA ARG A 39 3.42 -6.39 0.99
C ARG A 39 2.95 -5.17 1.75
N LYS A 40 2.53 -4.13 1.05
CA LYS A 40 1.83 -3.02 1.70
C LYS A 40 0.72 -3.63 2.56
N PRO A 41 0.60 -3.25 3.84
CA PRO A 41 -0.43 -3.79 4.72
C PRO A 41 -1.77 -3.66 3.98
N GLU A 42 -2.41 -4.80 3.71
CA GLU A 42 -3.69 -4.78 3.00
C GLU A 42 -4.70 -4.07 3.88
N VAL A 43 -5.19 -2.91 3.44
CA VAL A 43 -6.32 -2.28 4.14
C VAL A 43 -7.50 -3.22 4.04
N THR A 44 -7.91 -3.75 5.19
CA THR A 44 -9.02 -4.69 5.30
C THR A 44 -10.35 -3.94 5.15
N GLN A 45 -11.43 -4.70 4.95
CA GLN A 45 -12.76 -4.11 4.87
C GLN A 45 -13.14 -3.40 6.17
N ASP A 46 -12.89 -4.04 7.32
CA ASP A 46 -13.22 -3.47 8.64
C ASP A 46 -12.45 -2.18 8.90
N GLU A 47 -11.17 -2.14 8.56
CA GLU A 47 -10.34 -0.95 8.69
C GLU A 47 -10.84 0.19 7.79
N LEU A 48 -11.30 -0.14 6.57
CA LEU A 48 -11.93 0.83 5.67
C LEU A 48 -13.26 1.35 6.23
N ILE A 49 -14.07 0.50 6.88
CA ILE A 49 -15.34 0.87 7.52
C ILE A 49 -15.09 1.76 8.74
N GLU A 50 -14.15 1.41 9.61
CA GLU A 50 -13.74 2.23 10.74
C GLU A 50 -13.28 3.61 10.28
N LEU A 51 -12.37 3.68 9.31
CA LEU A 51 -11.83 4.95 8.84
C LEU A 51 -12.86 5.79 8.08
N TYR A 52 -13.67 5.18 7.20
CA TYR A 52 -14.60 5.89 6.32
C TYR A 52 -15.98 6.16 6.98
N THR A 53 -16.51 5.20 7.72
CA THR A 53 -17.85 5.27 8.32
C THR A 53 -17.81 5.88 9.71
N HIS A 54 -16.94 5.36 10.60
CA HIS A 54 -16.85 5.81 12.00
C HIS A 54 -16.05 7.11 12.13
N GLN A 55 -14.83 7.15 11.58
CA GLN A 55 -13.96 8.34 11.65
C GLN A 55 -14.29 9.39 10.58
N ARG A 56 -15.20 9.08 9.64
CA ARG A 56 -15.67 9.98 8.56
C ARG A 56 -14.54 10.56 7.68
N LEU A 57 -13.40 9.86 7.58
CA LEU A 57 -12.25 10.32 6.79
C LEU A 57 -12.54 10.20 5.29
N SER A 58 -12.03 11.17 4.54
CA SER A 58 -12.08 11.16 3.07
C SER A 58 -11.13 10.10 2.49
N CYS A 59 -11.40 9.68 1.25
CA CYS A 59 -10.51 8.76 0.52
C CYS A 59 -9.07 9.26 0.40
N LYS A 60 -8.86 10.59 0.47
CA LYS A 60 -7.53 11.22 0.43
C LYS A 60 -6.81 11.05 1.78
N GLU A 61 -7.49 11.34 2.88
CA GLU A 61 -6.91 11.17 4.23
C GLU A 61 -6.63 9.69 4.53
N ILE A 62 -7.53 8.78 4.14
CA ILE A 62 -7.30 7.34 4.25
C ILE A 62 -6.09 6.92 3.42
N ALA A 63 -5.93 7.48 2.21
CA ALA A 63 -4.79 7.21 1.35
C ALA A 63 -3.46 7.70 1.95
N GLU A 64 -3.43 8.88 2.55
CA GLU A 64 -2.26 9.42 3.25
C GLU A 64 -1.89 8.56 4.46
N ARG A 65 -2.89 8.15 5.25
CA ARG A 65 -2.68 7.33 6.45
C ARG A 65 -2.24 5.89 6.15
N THR A 66 -2.71 5.32 5.05
CA THR A 66 -2.43 3.92 4.67
C THR A 66 -1.34 3.79 3.61
N GLY A 67 -0.82 4.90 3.08
CA GLY A 67 0.17 4.90 1.99
C GLY A 67 -0.33 4.33 0.66
N TYR A 68 -1.66 4.23 0.48
CA TYR A 68 -2.30 3.86 -0.79
C TYR A 68 -2.63 5.10 -1.61
N ARG A 69 -3.00 4.90 -2.88
CA ARG A 69 -3.57 5.99 -3.68
C ARG A 69 -5.05 6.13 -3.36
N SER A 70 -5.56 7.35 -3.35
CA SER A 70 -7.00 7.65 -3.17
C SER A 70 -7.89 6.86 -4.12
N TRP A 71 -7.47 6.68 -5.38
CA TRP A 71 -8.13 5.81 -6.35
C TRP A 71 -8.23 4.35 -5.91
N THR A 72 -7.19 3.81 -5.25
CA THR A 72 -7.20 2.44 -4.71
C THR A 72 -8.22 2.31 -3.57
N ILE A 73 -8.32 3.34 -2.71
CA ILE A 73 -9.33 3.39 -1.65
C ILE A 73 -10.74 3.42 -2.25
N GLY A 74 -10.98 4.26 -3.27
CA GLY A 74 -12.27 4.30 -3.98
C GLY A 74 -12.66 2.95 -4.62
N ARG A 75 -11.71 2.27 -5.27
CA ARG A 75 -11.94 0.92 -5.80
C ARG A 75 -12.26 -0.10 -4.71
N ARG A 76 -11.60 0.00 -3.55
CA ARG A 76 -11.86 -0.88 -2.40
C ARG A 76 -13.22 -0.62 -1.77
N LEU A 77 -13.60 0.63 -1.56
CA LEU A 77 -14.95 0.99 -1.09
C LEU A 77 -16.03 0.35 -1.98
N LYS A 78 -15.88 0.46 -3.31
CA LYS A 78 -16.78 -0.17 -4.27
C LYS A 78 -16.74 -1.70 -4.20
N LYS A 79 -15.55 -2.30 -4.08
CA LYS A 79 -15.37 -3.76 -3.96
C LYS A 79 -16.06 -4.32 -2.71
N TYR A 80 -15.92 -3.62 -1.58
CA TYR A 80 -16.50 -3.98 -0.30
C TYR A 80 -17.95 -3.50 -0.13
N LYS A 81 -18.55 -2.89 -1.17
CA LYS A 81 -19.91 -2.34 -1.16
C LYS A 81 -20.17 -1.37 0.00
N ILE A 82 -19.14 -0.65 0.43
CA ILE A 82 -19.26 0.36 1.47
C ILE A 82 -19.99 1.56 0.85
N PRO A 83 -21.09 2.04 1.46
CA PRO A 83 -21.87 3.14 0.91
C PRO A 83 -21.02 4.40 0.89
N THR A 84 -20.61 4.83 -0.31
CA THR A 84 -19.87 6.07 -0.48
C THR A 84 -20.79 7.24 -0.13
N ARG A 85 -20.37 8.10 0.79
CA ARG A 85 -20.99 9.39 1.09
C ARG A 85 -20.73 10.34 -0.07
N GLY A 86 -21.30 10.03 -1.23
CA GLY A 86 -21.34 10.93 -2.37
C GLY A 86 -22.45 11.93 -2.15
N HIS A 87 -22.07 13.20 -2.11
CA HIS A 87 -22.97 14.35 -2.11
C HIS A 87 -24.06 14.18 -3.17
N SER A 88 -25.32 14.37 -2.74
CA SER A 88 -26.43 14.76 -3.63
C SER A 88 -26.15 16.13 -4.25
#